data_AF-A0A353DMF4-F1
#
_entry.id   AF-A0A353DMF4-F1
#
_cell.length_a   1.000
_cell.length_b   1.000
_cell.length_c   1.000
_cell.angle_alpha   90.00
_cell.angle_beta   90.00
_cell.angle_gamma   90.00
#
_symmetry.space_group_name_H-M   'P 1'
#
loop_
_entity.id
_entity.type
_entity.pdbx_description
1 polymer ?
#
loop_
_entity_poly.entity_id
_entity_poly.type
_entity_poly.pdbx_seq_one_letter_code
_entity_poly.pdbx_strand_id
1 'polypeptide(L)'
;MQEKWISIGKMAEINHVSIATLRLYDEMDLLKPAYIDPESKYRYYTIEQNARLDLIAYMKDLGMSLKEIQNVLNNENIDEIEEILSRKKEQIYQELRTLKARLNLVDDSIARIERYRNSPKTGVCSLEYISRRYIYGIPCSHDFYQQGILGYEKDLLCLRDDLIKKGLEQTYSYNVGTSIAKEDIEKGKLVAKDIFIFSDHKIENLPMRIIDASMFVTLYLSSFEDENEGIKKLIRFCKKNNYAIAGDYLCEVITEFNIFDVSKRNMFLRIQIPVKFY
;
A
#
# COMPACT_ATOMS: atom_id res chain seq x y z
N MET A 1 -42.90 4.01 46.11
CA MET A 1 -42.03 4.81 47.01
C MET A 1 -40.67 4.11 47.03
N GLN A 2 -39.56 4.66 46.56
CA GLN A 2 -39.09 6.05 46.57
C GLN A 2 -38.83 6.57 45.15
N GLU A 3 -39.42 7.71 44.78
CA GLU A 3 -38.89 8.53 43.69
C GLU A 3 -37.57 9.13 44.17
N LYS A 4 -36.46 8.44 43.88
CA LYS A 4 -35.13 8.97 44.17
C LYS A 4 -34.72 9.84 42.98
N TRP A 5 -35.19 11.07 43.01
CA TRP A 5 -34.75 12.14 42.12
C TRP A 5 -33.22 12.31 42.25
N ILE A 6 -32.51 12.19 41.14
CA ILE A 6 -31.05 12.31 41.04
C ILE A 6 -30.73 13.67 40.45
N SER A 7 -29.93 14.47 41.15
CA SER A 7 -29.45 15.75 40.62
C SER A 7 -28.63 15.53 39.35
N ILE A 8 -28.64 16.50 38.42
CA ILE A 8 -27.83 16.43 37.20
C ILE A 8 -26.34 16.12 37.45
N GLY A 9 -25.78 16.66 38.55
CA GLY A 9 -24.40 16.37 38.95
C GLY A 9 -24.20 14.91 39.35
N LYS A 10 -25.12 14.34 40.14
CA LYS A 10 -25.03 12.94 40.55
C LYS A 10 -25.32 11.98 39.38
N MET A 11 -26.22 12.34 38.49
CA MET A 11 -26.53 11.58 37.27
C MET A 11 -25.31 11.53 36.33
N ALA A 12 -24.64 12.67 36.16
CA ALA A 12 -23.40 12.80 35.39
C ALA A 12 -22.28 11.91 35.98
N GLU A 13 -22.11 11.94 37.29
CA GLU A 13 -21.14 11.10 38.01
C GLU A 13 -21.41 9.60 37.83
N ILE A 14 -22.66 9.16 38.02
CA ILE A 14 -23.05 7.74 37.91
C ILE A 14 -22.81 7.20 36.49
N ASN A 15 -23.08 8.01 35.47
CA ASN A 15 -22.99 7.59 34.07
C ASN A 15 -21.66 8.00 33.41
N HIS A 16 -20.69 8.49 34.19
CA HIS A 16 -19.38 8.92 33.69
C HIS A 16 -19.42 9.92 32.53
N VAL A 17 -20.42 10.80 32.52
CA VAL A 17 -20.57 11.88 31.54
C VAL A 17 -20.41 13.24 32.20
N SER A 18 -20.17 14.28 31.40
CA SER A 18 -20.13 15.64 31.94
C SER A 18 -21.55 16.19 32.15
N ILE A 19 -21.71 17.13 33.08
CA ILE A 19 -22.96 17.90 33.23
C ILE A 19 -23.33 18.61 31.91
N ALA A 20 -22.34 19.09 31.16
CA ALA A 20 -22.55 19.71 29.85
C ALA A 20 -23.13 18.71 28.84
N THR A 21 -22.71 17.45 28.88
CA THR A 21 -23.26 16.37 28.03
C THR A 21 -24.74 16.13 28.32
N LEU A 22 -25.14 16.09 29.60
CA LEU A 22 -26.56 15.93 29.95
C LEU A 22 -27.41 17.14 29.55
N ARG A 23 -26.86 18.36 29.63
CA ARG A 23 -27.52 19.56 29.11
C ARG A 23 -27.68 19.52 27.59
N LEU A 24 -26.64 19.09 26.88
CA LEU A 24 -26.70 18.89 25.43
C LEU A 24 -27.75 17.82 25.06
N TYR A 25 -27.84 16.72 25.80
CA TYR A 25 -28.85 15.69 25.54
C TYR A 25 -30.27 16.17 25.80
N ASP A 26 -30.48 17.04 26.80
CA ASP A 26 -31.75 17.74 26.98
C ASP A 26 -32.04 18.66 25.79
N GLU A 27 -31.09 19.52 25.39
CA GLU A 27 -31.26 20.43 24.25
C GLU A 27 -31.55 19.70 22.93
N MET A 28 -30.91 18.56 22.72
CA MET A 28 -31.10 17.69 21.56
C MET A 28 -32.27 16.70 21.70
N ASP A 29 -33.08 16.81 22.75
CA ASP A 29 -34.23 15.92 23.00
C ASP A 29 -33.87 14.41 23.02
N LEU A 30 -32.61 14.09 23.33
CA LEU A 30 -32.11 12.73 23.48
C LEU A 30 -32.47 12.15 24.86
N LEU A 31 -32.41 13.01 25.87
CA LEU A 31 -32.79 12.70 27.24
C LEU A 31 -33.27 13.95 27.97
N LYS A 32 -34.58 14.06 28.15
CA LYS A 32 -35.18 15.11 28.98
C LYS A 32 -35.04 14.79 30.47
N PRO A 33 -34.75 15.77 31.33
CA PRO A 33 -34.85 15.58 32.78
C PRO A 33 -36.30 15.24 33.15
N ALA A 34 -36.48 14.33 34.11
CA ALA A 34 -37.81 13.98 34.61
C ALA A 34 -38.53 15.16 35.29
N TYR A 35 -37.77 16.13 35.81
CA TYR A 35 -38.28 17.36 36.42
C TYR A 35 -37.27 18.49 36.27
N ILE A 36 -37.81 19.67 36.01
CA ILE A 36 -37.08 20.92 36.06
C ILE A 36 -37.74 21.78 37.12
N ASP A 37 -36.97 22.17 38.11
CA ASP A 37 -37.44 23.04 39.17
C ASP A 37 -37.89 24.40 38.61
N PRO A 38 -39.13 24.85 38.84
CA PRO A 38 -39.66 26.06 38.23
C PRO A 38 -38.91 27.34 38.60
N GLU A 39 -38.39 27.42 39.84
CA GLU A 39 -37.73 28.60 40.40
C GLU A 39 -36.23 28.63 40.07
N SER A 40 -35.52 27.54 40.36
CA SER A 40 -34.06 27.44 40.20
C SER A 40 -33.63 26.93 38.82
N LYS A 41 -34.56 26.42 38.00
CA LYS A 41 -34.30 25.72 36.73
C LYS A 41 -33.35 24.52 36.87
N TYR A 42 -33.24 23.98 38.08
CA TYR A 42 -32.40 22.83 38.37
C TYR A 42 -33.00 21.55 37.81
N ARG A 43 -32.15 20.68 37.24
CA ARG A 43 -32.57 19.47 36.54
C ARG A 43 -32.42 18.24 37.42
N TYR A 44 -33.47 17.43 37.44
CA TYR A 44 -33.50 16.17 38.15
C TYR A 44 -33.92 15.03 37.22
N TYR A 45 -33.25 13.89 37.39
CA TYR A 45 -33.44 12.66 36.62
C TYR A 45 -33.91 11.54 37.53
N THR A 46 -34.47 10.47 36.97
CA THR A 46 -34.75 9.24 37.73
C THR A 46 -33.69 8.18 37.44
N ILE A 47 -33.59 7.17 38.31
CA ILE A 47 -32.67 6.04 38.11
C ILE A 47 -32.97 5.26 36.83
N GLU A 48 -34.24 5.17 36.43
CA GLU A 48 -34.70 4.45 35.23
C GLU A 48 -34.16 5.09 33.95
N GLN A 49 -33.87 6.39 33.97
CA GLN A 49 -33.30 7.12 32.84
C GLN A 49 -31.84 6.71 32.53
N ASN A 50 -31.18 5.96 33.41
CA ASN A 50 -29.87 5.36 33.11
C ASN A 50 -29.94 4.45 31.88
N ALA A 51 -31.01 3.67 31.71
CA ALA A 51 -31.14 2.77 30.55
C ALA A 51 -31.12 3.52 29.22
N ARG A 52 -31.66 4.75 29.18
CA ARG A 52 -31.60 5.61 27.99
C ARG A 52 -30.19 6.13 27.74
N LEU A 53 -29.43 6.46 28.79
CA LEU A 53 -28.02 6.85 28.67
C LEU A 53 -27.14 5.70 28.20
N ASP A 54 -27.35 4.50 28.74
CA ASP A 54 -26.65 3.28 28.31
C ASP A 54 -26.87 3.02 26.82
N LEU A 55 -28.11 3.18 26.34
CA LEU A 55 -28.43 3.04 24.92
C LEU A 55 -27.74 4.11 24.06
N ILE A 56 -27.75 5.37 24.48
CA ILE A 56 -27.06 6.46 23.77
C ILE A 56 -25.55 6.18 23.72
N ALA A 57 -24.95 5.74 24.82
CA ALA A 57 -23.53 5.39 24.89
C ALA A 57 -23.20 4.24 23.94
N TYR A 58 -23.99 3.17 23.96
CA TYR A 58 -23.83 2.03 23.06
C TYR A 58 -23.92 2.43 21.58
N MET A 59 -24.91 3.24 21.19
CA MET A 59 -25.05 3.71 19.81
C MET A 59 -23.88 4.62 19.39
N LYS A 60 -23.32 5.42 20.31
CA LYS A 60 -22.09 6.19 20.05
C LYS A 60 -20.88 5.29 19.86
N ASP A 61 -20.76 4.20 20.62
CA ASP A 61 -19.67 3.22 20.47
C ASP A 61 -19.78 2.46 19.14
N LEU A 62 -21.01 2.26 18.64
CA LEU A 62 -21.27 1.81 17.26
C LEU A 62 -20.96 2.89 16.20
N GLY A 63 -20.49 4.07 16.62
CA GLY A 63 -20.05 5.17 15.78
C GLY A 63 -21.16 6.13 15.35
N MET A 64 -22.40 5.99 15.83
CA MET A 64 -23.50 6.88 15.43
C MET A 64 -23.29 8.31 15.94
N SER A 65 -23.64 9.28 15.09
CA SER A 65 -23.69 10.68 15.48
C SER A 65 -24.90 10.96 16.38
N LEU A 66 -24.82 12.00 17.22
CA LEU A 66 -25.94 12.36 18.10
C LEU A 66 -27.24 12.67 17.35
N LYS A 67 -27.17 13.14 16.09
CA LYS A 67 -28.34 13.37 15.24
C LYS A 67 -28.97 12.06 14.76
N GLU A 68 -28.16 11.09 14.34
CA GLU A 68 -28.65 9.74 13.98
C GLU A 68 -29.31 9.06 15.18
N ILE A 69 -28.68 9.17 16.36
CA ILE A 69 -29.24 8.64 17.61
C ILE A 69 -30.58 9.33 17.93
N GLN A 70 -30.67 10.66 17.80
CA GLN A 70 -31.91 11.39 18.03
C GLN A 70 -33.04 10.90 17.13
N ASN A 71 -32.78 10.75 15.82
CA ASN A 71 -33.79 10.27 14.87
C ASN A 71 -34.30 8.88 15.24
N VAL A 72 -33.38 7.93 15.47
CA VAL A 72 -33.72 6.57 15.88
C VAL A 72 -34.56 6.54 17.15
N LEU A 73 -34.13 7.30 18.15
CA LEU A 73 -34.74 7.31 19.47
C LEU A 73 -36.10 8.02 19.52
N ASN A 74 -36.42 8.84 18.51
CA ASN A 74 -37.69 9.56 18.35
C ASN A 74 -38.66 8.85 17.39
N ASN A 75 -38.13 8.13 16.39
CA ASN A 75 -38.94 7.43 15.39
C ASN A 75 -39.30 5.99 15.81
N GLU A 76 -38.64 5.45 16.86
CA GLU A 76 -38.80 4.07 17.35
C GLU A 76 -38.70 3.01 16.25
N ASN A 77 -37.93 3.30 15.19
CA ASN A 77 -37.87 2.48 14.00
C ASN A 77 -36.63 1.59 14.00
N ILE A 78 -36.83 0.29 14.27
CA ILE A 78 -35.76 -0.72 14.31
C ILE A 78 -35.11 -0.89 12.92
N ASP A 79 -35.87 -0.74 11.84
CA ASP A 79 -35.34 -0.88 10.47
C ASP A 79 -34.33 0.25 10.16
N GLU A 80 -34.59 1.47 10.66
CA GLU A 80 -33.68 2.61 10.51
C GLU A 80 -32.34 2.37 11.26
N ILE A 81 -32.40 1.70 12.42
CA ILE A 81 -31.20 1.30 13.16
C ILE A 81 -30.38 0.30 12.34
N GLU A 82 -31.02 -0.75 11.83
CA GLU A 82 -30.34 -1.78 11.05
C GLU A 82 -29.70 -1.19 9.79
N GLU A 83 -30.37 -0.26 9.11
CA GLU A 83 -29.83 0.42 7.93
C GLU A 83 -28.58 1.26 8.27
N ILE A 84 -28.62 2.07 9.34
CA ILE A 84 -27.48 2.88 9.77
C ILE A 84 -26.30 1.99 10.15
N LEU A 85 -26.53 0.92 10.90
CA LEU A 85 -25.47 -0.01 11.31
C LEU A 85 -24.90 -0.78 10.13
N SER A 86 -25.74 -1.19 9.16
CA SER A 86 -25.29 -1.86 7.94
C SER A 86 -24.40 -0.94 7.09
N ARG A 87 -24.78 0.33 6.94
CA ARG A 87 -23.95 1.33 6.25
C ARG A 87 -22.60 1.53 6.93
N LYS A 88 -22.58 1.63 8.27
CA LYS A 88 -21.34 1.77 9.04
C LYS A 88 -20.45 0.53 8.94
N LYS A 89 -21.04 -0.66 8.98
CA LYS A 89 -20.33 -1.92 8.78
C LYS A 89 -19.62 -1.93 7.43
N GLU A 90 -20.28 -1.50 6.36
CA GLU A 90 -19.65 -1.41 5.03
C GLU A 90 -18.52 -0.36 4.99
N GLN A 91 -18.70 0.80 5.63
CA GLN A 91 -17.64 1.81 5.75
C GLN A 91 -16.40 1.26 6.47
N ILE A 92 -16.58 0.55 7.59
CA ILE A 92 -15.49 -0.09 8.32
C ILE A 92 -14.78 -1.12 7.44
N TYR A 93 -15.52 -1.92 6.66
CA TYR A 93 -14.90 -2.86 5.73
C TYR A 93 -14.10 -2.15 4.62
N GLN A 94 -14.56 -1.01 4.12
CA GLN A 94 -13.80 -0.20 3.15
C GLN A 94 -12.50 0.35 3.75
N GLU A 95 -12.55 0.84 4.98
CA GLU A 95 -11.37 1.31 5.72
C GLU A 95 -10.39 0.16 5.98
N LEU A 96 -10.88 -1.01 6.41
CA LEU A 96 -10.05 -2.21 6.58
C LEU A 96 -9.35 -2.63 5.29
N ARG A 97 -10.07 -2.61 4.15
CA ARG A 97 -9.47 -2.90 2.83
C ARG A 97 -8.35 -1.92 2.50
N THR A 98 -8.58 -0.64 2.75
CA THR A 98 -7.60 0.43 2.49
C THR A 98 -6.37 0.31 3.41
N LEU A 99 -6.58 0.09 4.71
CA LEU A 99 -5.51 -0.08 5.68
C LEU A 99 -4.67 -1.33 5.38
N LYS A 100 -5.32 -2.44 5.02
CA LYS A 100 -4.62 -3.67 4.61
C LYS A 100 -3.76 -3.45 3.36
N ALA A 101 -4.27 -2.72 2.36
CA ALA A 101 -3.48 -2.38 1.18
C ALA A 101 -2.25 -1.53 1.54
N ARG A 102 -2.37 -0.57 2.47
CA ARG A 102 -1.23 0.21 2.97
C ARG A 102 -0.23 -0.63 3.75
N LEU A 103 -0.70 -1.58 4.57
CA LEU A 103 0.17 -2.49 5.30
C LEU A 103 1.05 -3.31 4.35
N ASN A 104 0.46 -3.86 3.28
CA ASN A 104 1.20 -4.59 2.26
C ASN A 104 2.32 -3.73 1.63
N LEU A 105 2.06 -2.44 1.36
CA LEU A 105 3.10 -1.53 0.84
C LEU A 105 4.26 -1.33 1.81
N VAL A 106 3.99 -1.31 3.12
CA VAL A 106 5.02 -1.24 4.15
C VAL A 106 5.85 -2.52 4.17
N ASP A 107 5.19 -3.67 4.15
CA ASP A 107 5.87 -4.98 4.14
C ASP A 107 6.75 -5.15 2.90
N ASP A 108 6.24 -4.78 1.71
CA ASP A 108 7.01 -4.78 0.46
C ASP A 108 8.24 -3.86 0.54
N SER A 109 8.08 -2.69 1.17
CA SER A 109 9.18 -1.74 1.37
C SER A 109 10.25 -2.28 2.31
N ILE A 110 9.85 -2.96 3.39
CA ILE A 110 10.78 -3.63 4.32
C ILE A 110 11.54 -4.74 3.58
N ALA A 111 10.84 -5.60 2.84
CA ALA A 111 11.46 -6.68 2.07
C ALA A 111 12.48 -6.15 1.04
N ARG A 112 12.22 -4.99 0.42
CA ARG A 112 13.19 -4.32 -0.46
C ARG A 112 14.46 -3.89 0.28
N ILE A 113 14.33 -3.31 1.48
CA ILE A 113 15.47 -2.91 2.31
C ILE A 113 16.30 -4.14 2.71
N GLU A 114 15.64 -5.24 3.07
CA GLU A 114 16.34 -6.48 3.44
C GLU A 114 17.10 -7.08 2.25
N ARG A 115 16.50 -7.11 1.05
CA ARG A 115 17.19 -7.52 -0.18
C ARG A 115 18.41 -6.65 -0.47
N TYR A 116 18.30 -5.33 -0.26
CA TYR A 116 19.43 -4.42 -0.39
C TYR A 116 20.56 -4.76 0.61
N ARG A 117 20.24 -4.91 1.91
CA ARG A 117 21.23 -5.22 2.95
C ARG A 117 21.93 -6.56 2.73
N ASN A 118 21.20 -7.56 2.23
CA ASN A 118 21.72 -8.91 2.01
C ASN A 118 22.33 -9.10 0.62
N SER A 119 22.41 -8.05 -0.20
CA SER A 119 22.98 -8.15 -1.54
C SER A 119 24.51 -8.41 -1.48
N PRO A 120 25.04 -9.20 -2.42
CA PRO A 120 26.48 -9.31 -2.63
C PRO A 120 27.15 -7.94 -2.80
N LYS A 121 28.45 -7.86 -2.48
CA LYS A 121 29.24 -6.64 -2.66
C LYS A 121 29.10 -6.13 -4.11
N THR A 122 28.75 -4.86 -4.26
CA THR A 122 28.68 -4.15 -5.55
C THR A 122 29.92 -4.44 -6.39
N GLY A 123 29.73 -4.73 -7.67
CA GLY A 123 30.84 -4.97 -8.60
C GLY A 123 31.35 -6.42 -8.66
N VAL A 124 30.84 -7.34 -7.84
CA VAL A 124 31.18 -8.77 -7.88
C VAL A 124 30.11 -9.56 -8.65
N CYS A 125 30.53 -10.35 -9.64
CA CYS A 125 29.64 -11.29 -10.33
C CYS A 125 29.40 -12.53 -9.47
N SER A 126 28.15 -12.97 -9.37
CA SER A 126 27.74 -14.18 -8.65
C SER A 126 26.77 -15.02 -9.46
N LEU A 127 26.62 -16.29 -9.06
CA LEU A 127 25.55 -17.16 -9.55
C LEU A 127 24.42 -17.17 -8.52
N GLU A 128 23.20 -16.89 -8.97
CA GLU A 128 22.01 -16.90 -8.13
C GLU A 128 20.92 -17.76 -8.77
N TYR A 129 20.31 -18.62 -7.97
CA TYR A 129 19.05 -19.25 -8.35
C TYR A 129 17.91 -18.27 -8.05
N ILE A 130 17.20 -17.87 -9.10
CA ILE A 130 16.07 -16.93 -8.95
C ILE A 130 14.80 -17.70 -9.31
N SER A 131 13.85 -17.70 -8.38
CA SER A 131 12.54 -18.32 -8.54
C SER A 131 11.73 -17.68 -9.67
N ARG A 132 10.68 -18.38 -10.10
CA ARG A 132 9.73 -17.90 -11.10
C ARG A 132 9.15 -16.55 -10.67
N ARG A 133 9.07 -15.61 -11.63
CA ARG A 133 8.46 -14.29 -11.44
C ARG A 133 7.57 -13.93 -12.62
N TYR A 134 6.63 -13.02 -12.39
CA TYR A 134 5.75 -12.47 -13.41
C TYR A 134 6.22 -11.08 -13.80
N ILE A 135 6.17 -10.76 -15.09
CA ILE A 135 6.45 -9.43 -15.60
C ILE A 135 5.31 -8.92 -16.47
N TYR A 136 5.03 -7.63 -16.36
CA TYR A 136 4.14 -6.93 -17.28
C TYR A 136 4.82 -5.66 -17.76
N GLY A 137 4.81 -5.41 -19.06
CA GLY A 137 5.36 -4.18 -19.59
C GLY A 137 5.21 -4.02 -21.08
N ILE A 138 5.85 -2.97 -21.58
CA ILE A 138 5.72 -2.47 -22.94
C ILE A 138 7.10 -2.39 -23.60
N PRO A 139 7.17 -2.45 -24.95
CA PRO A 139 8.42 -2.22 -25.66
C PRO A 139 8.97 -0.81 -25.40
N CYS A 140 10.29 -0.71 -25.28
CA CYS A 140 10.96 0.59 -25.15
C CYS A 140 10.87 1.36 -26.46
N SER A 141 10.51 2.65 -26.39
CA SER A 141 10.51 3.54 -27.57
C SER A 141 11.83 4.27 -27.72
N HIS A 142 12.66 4.30 -26.67
CA HIS A 142 13.94 4.99 -26.64
C HIS A 142 15.06 4.01 -26.31
N ASP A 143 16.17 4.12 -27.05
CA ASP A 143 17.39 3.41 -26.68
C ASP A 143 18.15 4.20 -25.60
N PHE A 144 17.78 3.98 -24.34
CA PHE A 144 18.38 4.68 -23.21
C PHE A 144 19.85 4.31 -22.95
N TYR A 145 20.40 3.28 -23.62
CA TYR A 145 21.84 3.04 -23.64
C TYR A 145 22.61 4.09 -24.46
N GLN A 146 21.92 4.81 -25.36
CA GLN A 146 22.47 5.95 -26.11
C GLN A 146 21.96 7.29 -25.57
N GLN A 147 20.69 7.36 -25.19
CA GLN A 147 20.02 8.61 -24.77
C GLN A 147 20.17 8.91 -23.27
N GLY A 148 20.73 7.97 -22.50
CA GLY A 148 20.92 8.09 -21.06
C GLY A 148 19.61 8.11 -20.29
N ILE A 149 19.67 8.66 -19.07
CA ILE A 149 18.57 8.61 -18.09
C ILE A 149 17.28 9.25 -18.62
N LEU A 150 17.35 10.27 -19.49
CA LEU A 150 16.16 10.92 -20.04
C LEU A 150 15.35 9.99 -20.95
N GLY A 151 16.00 9.09 -21.69
CA GLY A 151 15.31 8.08 -22.49
C GLY A 151 14.58 7.07 -21.59
N TYR A 152 15.25 6.65 -20.51
CA TYR A 152 14.68 5.74 -19.52
C TYR A 152 13.46 6.36 -18.82
N GLU A 153 13.53 7.63 -18.41
CA GLU A 153 12.40 8.32 -17.76
C GLU A 153 11.16 8.41 -18.66
N LYS A 154 11.35 8.67 -19.95
CA LYS A 154 10.23 8.72 -20.91
C LYS A 154 9.53 7.37 -21.01
N ASP A 155 10.28 6.29 -21.17
CA ASP A 155 9.71 4.95 -21.27
C ASP A 155 9.06 4.52 -19.93
N LEU A 156 9.63 4.93 -18.79
CA LEU A 156 9.04 4.71 -17.47
C LEU A 156 7.70 5.43 -17.29
N LEU A 157 7.58 6.67 -17.77
CA LEU A 157 6.32 7.40 -17.76
C LEU A 157 5.28 6.70 -18.64
N CYS A 158 5.67 6.24 -19.84
CA CYS A 158 4.78 5.48 -20.71
C CYS A 158 4.28 4.18 -20.04
N LEU A 159 5.15 3.45 -19.34
CA LEU A 159 4.77 2.25 -18.58
C LEU A 159 3.77 2.59 -17.46
N ARG A 160 4.01 3.67 -16.71
CA ARG A 160 3.10 4.11 -15.63
C ARG A 160 1.73 4.50 -16.16
N ASP A 161 1.68 5.26 -17.25
CA ASP A 161 0.42 5.66 -17.87
C ASP A 161 -0.37 4.45 -18.35
N ASP A 162 0.29 3.45 -18.92
CA ASP A 162 -0.35 2.20 -19.34
C ASP A 162 -0.89 1.39 -18.16
N LEU A 163 -0.12 1.27 -17.06
CA LEU A 163 -0.57 0.61 -15.84
C LEU A 163 -1.81 1.29 -15.22
N ILE A 164 -1.82 2.63 -15.16
CA ILE A 164 -2.96 3.40 -14.64
C ILE A 164 -4.20 3.17 -15.51
N LYS A 165 -4.05 3.19 -16.85
CA LYS A 165 -5.16 2.90 -17.78
C LYS A 165 -5.71 1.49 -17.61
N LYS A 166 -4.91 0.55 -17.10
CA LYS A 166 -5.32 -0.83 -16.79
C LYS A 166 -5.85 -1.01 -15.36
N GLY A 167 -6.02 0.07 -14.61
CA GLY A 167 -6.62 0.05 -13.27
C GLY A 167 -5.65 -0.28 -12.14
N LEU A 168 -4.34 -0.21 -12.37
CA LEU A 168 -3.36 -0.33 -11.29
C LEU A 168 -3.05 1.06 -10.72
N GLU A 169 -3.58 1.35 -9.54
CA GLU A 169 -3.36 2.62 -8.85
C GLU A 169 -1.99 2.69 -8.14
N GLN A 170 -1.43 1.54 -7.74
CA GLN A 170 -0.18 1.46 -6.99
C GLN A 170 1.05 1.24 -7.89
N THR A 171 1.19 1.98 -8.99
CA THR A 171 2.27 1.76 -9.97
C THR A 171 3.69 1.85 -9.40
N TYR A 172 3.87 2.57 -8.29
CA TYR A 172 5.16 2.75 -7.60
C TYR A 172 5.52 1.60 -6.65
N SER A 173 4.59 0.68 -6.36
CA SER A 173 4.83 -0.47 -5.48
C SER A 173 5.55 -1.63 -6.16
N TYR A 174 5.78 -1.54 -7.47
CA TYR A 174 6.48 -2.58 -8.22
C TYR A 174 7.93 -2.20 -8.50
N ASN A 175 8.81 -3.21 -8.54
CA ASN A 175 10.16 -3.03 -9.04
C ASN A 175 10.09 -2.87 -10.55
N VAL A 176 10.71 -1.83 -11.08
CA VAL A 176 10.83 -1.62 -12.52
C VAL A 176 12.02 -2.43 -13.03
N GLY A 177 11.86 -3.03 -14.20
CA GLY A 177 12.94 -3.66 -14.93
C GLY A 177 12.98 -3.27 -16.38
N THR A 178 14.13 -3.50 -16.98
CA THR A 178 14.35 -3.38 -18.42
C THR A 178 15.02 -4.64 -18.95
N SER A 179 15.04 -4.80 -20.27
CA SER A 179 15.67 -5.96 -20.91
C SER A 179 16.44 -5.61 -22.17
N ILE A 180 17.38 -6.49 -22.53
CA ILE A 180 18.03 -6.56 -23.84
C ILE A 180 17.77 -7.96 -24.40
N ALA A 181 17.42 -8.04 -25.68
CA ALA A 181 17.16 -9.31 -26.35
C ALA A 181 18.37 -10.25 -26.28
N LYS A 182 18.11 -11.55 -26.12
CA LYS A 182 19.14 -12.59 -26.13
C LYS A 182 20.11 -12.46 -27.31
N GLU A 183 19.59 -12.26 -28.52
CA GLU A 183 20.40 -12.23 -29.74
C GLU A 183 21.32 -11.00 -29.79
N ASP A 184 20.90 -9.90 -29.15
CA ASP A 184 21.67 -8.66 -29.05
C ASP A 184 22.75 -8.77 -27.97
N ILE A 185 22.40 -9.31 -26.79
CA ILE A 185 23.38 -9.47 -25.69
C ILE A 185 24.49 -10.48 -26.04
N GLU A 186 24.17 -11.55 -26.77
CA GLU A 186 25.17 -12.51 -27.27
C GLU A 186 26.20 -11.85 -28.20
N LYS A 187 25.76 -10.86 -28.97
CA LYS A 187 26.60 -10.05 -29.86
C LYS A 187 27.27 -8.88 -29.14
N GLY A 188 26.96 -8.65 -27.86
CA GLY A 188 27.44 -7.49 -27.09
C GLY A 188 26.81 -6.16 -27.52
N LYS A 189 25.66 -6.19 -28.20
CA LYS A 189 24.92 -5.02 -28.62
C LYS A 189 23.96 -4.60 -27.50
N LEU A 190 24.03 -3.35 -27.07
CA LEU A 190 23.17 -2.81 -26.03
C LEU A 190 22.00 -2.07 -26.69
N VAL A 191 20.81 -2.65 -26.63
CA VAL A 191 19.57 -2.06 -27.17
C VAL A 191 18.44 -2.35 -26.19
N ALA A 192 17.78 -1.30 -25.74
CA ALA A 192 16.60 -1.42 -24.90
C ALA A 192 15.48 -2.15 -25.64
N LYS A 193 14.99 -3.27 -25.09
CA LYS A 193 13.91 -4.08 -25.65
C LYS A 193 12.55 -3.74 -25.02
N ASP A 194 12.39 -4.07 -23.74
CA ASP A 194 11.16 -3.85 -22.99
C ASP A 194 11.44 -3.16 -21.65
N ILE A 195 10.50 -2.35 -21.18
CA ILE A 195 10.40 -1.84 -19.81
C ILE A 195 9.16 -2.43 -19.13
N PHE A 196 9.29 -2.90 -17.90
CA PHE A 196 8.24 -3.69 -17.24
C PHE A 196 8.29 -3.57 -15.71
N ILE A 197 7.23 -4.04 -15.07
CA ILE A 197 7.17 -4.27 -13.62
C ILE A 197 7.40 -5.75 -13.30
N PHE A 198 8.06 -6.04 -12.19
CA PHE A 198 8.15 -7.38 -11.60
C PHE A 198 7.05 -7.59 -10.55
N SER A 199 6.54 -8.82 -10.48
CA SER A 199 5.69 -9.30 -9.38
C SER A 199 5.95 -10.77 -9.06
N ASP A 200 5.88 -11.13 -7.78
CA ASP A 200 6.00 -12.52 -7.32
C ASP A 200 4.70 -13.32 -7.55
N HIS A 201 3.59 -12.62 -7.83
CA HIS A 201 2.29 -13.21 -8.07
C HIS A 201 1.69 -12.70 -9.38
N LYS A 202 0.76 -13.47 -9.94
CA LYS A 202 0.02 -13.03 -11.12
C LYS A 202 -0.97 -11.94 -10.70
N ILE A 203 -0.91 -10.79 -11.36
CA ILE A 203 -1.88 -9.71 -11.18
C ILE A 203 -3.07 -9.99 -12.08
N GLU A 204 -4.26 -10.10 -11.49
CA GLU A 204 -5.50 -10.26 -12.23
C GLU A 204 -5.72 -9.06 -13.17
N ASN A 205 -6.19 -9.31 -14.40
CA ASN A 205 -6.42 -8.32 -15.46
C ASN A 205 -5.18 -7.77 -16.20
N LEU A 206 -3.97 -8.26 -15.90
CA LEU A 206 -2.78 -7.99 -16.73
C LEU A 206 -2.35 -9.21 -17.54
N PRO A 207 -2.06 -9.07 -18.85
CA PRO A 207 -1.46 -10.13 -19.66
C PRO A 207 0.04 -10.27 -19.33
N MET A 208 0.33 -10.86 -18.17
CA MET A 208 1.70 -11.01 -17.67
C MET A 208 2.47 -12.11 -18.42
N ARG A 209 3.76 -11.87 -18.67
CA ARG A 209 4.74 -12.87 -19.11
C ARG A 209 5.40 -13.52 -17.89
N ILE A 210 5.89 -14.75 -18.05
CA ILE A 210 6.57 -15.49 -16.99
C ILE A 210 8.07 -15.51 -17.27
N ILE A 211 8.86 -15.16 -16.25
CA ILE A 211 10.28 -15.50 -16.19
C ILE A 211 10.37 -16.78 -15.37
N ASP A 212 10.73 -17.89 -16.01
CA ASP A 212 10.88 -19.17 -15.30
C ASP A 212 12.05 -19.17 -14.33
N ALA A 213 11.95 -20.06 -13.33
CA ALA A 213 13.02 -20.25 -12.37
C ALA A 213 14.26 -20.78 -13.08
N SER A 214 15.40 -20.13 -12.86
CA SER A 214 16.66 -20.48 -13.53
C SER A 214 17.85 -20.03 -12.69
N MET A 215 19.02 -20.52 -13.05
CA MET A 215 20.28 -19.91 -12.64
C MET A 215 20.55 -18.65 -13.46
N PHE A 216 20.96 -17.60 -12.78
CA PHE A 216 21.37 -16.33 -13.36
C PHE A 216 22.80 -16.01 -12.96
N VAL A 217 23.57 -15.44 -13.88
CA VAL A 217 24.74 -14.66 -13.49
C VAL A 217 24.26 -13.26 -13.15
N THR A 218 24.55 -12.80 -11.93
CA THR A 218 24.08 -11.52 -11.38
C THR A 218 25.25 -10.60 -11.09
N LEU A 219 24.98 -9.30 -11.15
CA LEU A 219 25.89 -8.23 -10.71
C LEU A 219 25.05 -7.09 -10.12
N TYR A 220 25.47 -6.59 -8.97
CA TYR A 220 24.82 -5.45 -8.30
C TYR A 220 25.61 -4.17 -8.56
N LEU A 221 24.88 -3.10 -8.85
CA LEU A 221 25.41 -1.78 -9.21
C LEU A 221 24.74 -0.69 -8.38
N SER A 222 25.47 0.39 -8.10
CA SER A 222 25.00 1.54 -7.32
C SER A 222 24.51 2.72 -8.15
N SER A 223 24.64 2.65 -9.48
CA SER A 223 24.26 3.72 -10.39
C SER A 223 23.80 3.17 -11.74
N PHE A 224 22.89 3.89 -12.39
CA PHE A 224 22.51 3.69 -13.78
C PHE A 224 23.71 3.84 -14.73
N GLU A 225 24.63 4.77 -14.43
CA GLU A 225 25.80 5.04 -15.26
C GLU A 225 26.76 3.84 -15.32
N ASP A 226 26.73 2.96 -14.30
CA ASP A 226 27.57 1.77 -14.23
C ASP A 226 27.03 0.58 -15.04
N GLU A 227 25.78 0.66 -15.53
CA GLU A 227 25.08 -0.47 -16.17
C GLU A 227 25.85 -0.99 -17.40
N ASN A 228 26.28 -0.10 -18.29
CA ASN A 228 26.98 -0.47 -19.53
C ASN A 228 28.27 -1.27 -19.27
N GLU A 229 29.07 -0.83 -18.30
CA GLU A 229 30.28 -1.55 -17.91
C GLU A 229 29.98 -2.83 -17.13
N GLY A 230 28.91 -2.82 -16.32
CA GLY A 230 28.39 -3.99 -15.63
C GLY A 230 27.96 -5.10 -16.60
N ILE A 231 27.24 -4.75 -17.67
CA ILE A 231 26.83 -5.70 -18.72
C ILE A 231 28.06 -6.35 -19.37
N LYS A 232 29.08 -5.55 -19.73
CA LYS A 232 30.34 -6.08 -20.30
C LYS A 232 31.06 -7.01 -19.31
N LYS A 233 30.98 -6.75 -18.00
CA LYS A 233 31.55 -7.64 -16.97
C LYS A 233 30.77 -8.96 -16.89
N LEU A 234 29.43 -8.92 -16.89
CA LEU A 234 28.58 -10.12 -16.91
C LEU A 234 28.87 -11.02 -18.12
N ILE A 235 28.93 -10.44 -19.33
CA ILE A 235 29.21 -11.19 -20.55
C ILE A 235 30.60 -11.85 -20.47
N ARG A 236 31.63 -11.10 -20.02
CA ARG A 236 32.98 -11.64 -19.81
C ARG A 236 32.98 -12.77 -18.78
N PHE A 237 32.21 -12.65 -17.71
CA PHE A 237 32.10 -13.68 -16.68
C PHE A 237 31.44 -14.96 -17.24
N CYS A 238 30.37 -14.84 -18.02
CA CYS A 238 29.74 -15.98 -18.69
C CYS A 238 30.74 -16.69 -19.61
N LYS A 239 31.46 -15.93 -20.45
CA LYS A 239 32.48 -16.48 -21.36
C LYS A 239 33.62 -17.17 -20.62
N LYS A 240 34.16 -16.55 -19.57
CA LYS A 240 35.28 -17.09 -18.78
C LYS A 240 34.93 -18.42 -18.11
N ASN A 241 33.68 -18.59 -17.70
CA ASN A 241 33.22 -19.81 -17.01
C ASN A 241 32.49 -20.80 -17.94
N ASN A 242 32.52 -20.58 -19.26
CA ASN A 242 31.81 -21.41 -20.25
C ASN A 242 30.30 -21.57 -19.97
N TYR A 243 29.63 -20.49 -19.56
CA TYR A 243 28.17 -20.49 -19.37
C TYR A 243 27.46 -20.06 -20.66
N ALA A 244 26.41 -20.80 -21.04
CA ALA A 244 25.56 -20.46 -22.18
C ALA A 244 24.54 -19.39 -21.78
N ILE A 245 24.38 -18.33 -22.57
CA ILE A 245 23.28 -17.38 -22.38
C ILE A 245 21.97 -18.07 -22.79
N ALA A 246 21.03 -18.13 -21.85
CA ALA A 246 19.80 -18.93 -21.99
C ALA A 246 18.56 -18.10 -22.35
N GLY A 247 18.65 -16.75 -22.32
CA GLY A 247 17.52 -15.86 -22.52
C GLY A 247 17.94 -14.39 -22.47
N ASP A 248 16.94 -13.51 -22.42
CA ASP A 248 17.14 -12.06 -22.38
C ASP A 248 17.94 -11.62 -21.14
N TYR A 249 18.76 -10.58 -21.31
CA TYR A 249 19.31 -9.84 -20.19
C TYR A 249 18.18 -9.08 -19.49
N LEU A 250 18.25 -9.00 -18.16
CA LEU A 250 17.31 -8.23 -17.35
C LEU A 250 18.08 -7.29 -16.43
N CYS A 251 17.63 -6.05 -16.35
CA CYS A 251 17.99 -5.11 -15.30
C CYS A 251 16.79 -4.95 -14.37
N GLU A 252 17.00 -5.03 -13.06
CA GLU A 252 15.99 -4.79 -12.05
C GLU A 252 16.42 -3.64 -11.13
N VAL A 253 15.57 -2.64 -11.02
CA VAL A 253 15.71 -1.57 -10.03
C VAL A 253 15.21 -2.10 -8.70
N ILE A 254 16.16 -2.49 -7.83
CA ILE A 254 15.84 -3.06 -6.52
C ILE A 254 15.30 -1.98 -5.59
N THR A 255 15.98 -0.83 -5.56
CA THR A 255 15.60 0.32 -4.74
C THR A 255 16.02 1.62 -5.42
N GLU A 256 15.15 2.63 -5.38
CA GLU A 256 15.44 4.03 -5.73
C GLU A 256 15.60 4.86 -4.46
N PHE A 257 16.52 4.46 -3.57
CA PHE A 257 16.74 5.20 -2.33
C PHE A 257 17.46 6.52 -2.61
N ASN A 258 16.70 7.55 -2.97
CA ASN A 258 17.12 8.95 -2.86
C ASN A 258 17.01 9.44 -1.39
N ILE A 259 17.35 8.60 -0.40
CA ILE A 259 17.18 8.95 1.02
C ILE A 259 18.12 10.09 1.43
N PHE A 260 19.30 10.18 0.82
CA PHE A 260 20.37 11.09 1.27
C PHE A 260 20.89 12.03 0.18
N ASP A 261 20.68 11.72 -1.10
CA ASP A 261 21.11 12.57 -2.22
C ASP A 261 19.93 12.74 -3.17
N VAL A 262 19.49 13.99 -3.30
CA VAL A 262 18.35 14.42 -4.13
C VAL A 262 18.83 14.93 -5.48
N SER A 263 20.16 15.07 -5.68
CA SER A 263 20.75 15.66 -6.88
C SER A 263 20.90 14.65 -8.03
N LYS A 264 20.86 13.35 -7.73
CA LYS A 264 20.94 12.25 -8.70
C LYS A 264 19.96 11.14 -8.34
N ARG A 265 19.43 10.46 -9.35
CA ARG A 265 18.63 9.24 -9.15
C ARG A 265 19.58 8.11 -8.72
N ASN A 266 19.70 7.88 -7.41
CA ASN A 266 20.50 6.79 -6.88
C ASN A 266 19.70 5.49 -7.01
N MET A 267 20.05 4.72 -8.04
CA MET A 267 19.42 3.46 -8.35
C MET A 267 20.33 2.31 -7.95
N PHE A 268 19.87 1.46 -7.05
CA PHE A 268 20.53 0.19 -6.80
C PHE A 268 19.95 -0.86 -7.75
N LEU A 269 20.79 -1.32 -8.67
CA LEU A 269 20.41 -2.21 -9.75
C LEU A 269 20.92 -3.62 -9.49
N ARG A 270 20.09 -4.62 -9.80
CA ARG A 270 20.56 -5.98 -10.08
C ARG A 270 20.44 -6.24 -11.55
N ILE A 271 21.58 -6.40 -12.20
CA ILE A 271 21.64 -6.82 -13.58
C ILE A 271 21.89 -8.32 -13.64
N GLN A 272 21.22 -9.01 -14.56
CA GLN A 272 21.20 -10.47 -14.56
C GLN A 272 21.02 -11.06 -15.96
N ILE A 273 21.70 -12.18 -16.21
CA ILE A 273 21.57 -12.96 -17.45
C ILE A 273 21.25 -14.41 -17.07
N PRO A 274 20.15 -15.00 -17.56
CA PRO A 274 19.87 -16.41 -17.35
C PRO A 274 20.91 -17.26 -18.08
N VAL A 275 21.42 -18.29 -17.42
CA VAL A 275 22.48 -19.15 -17.97
C VAL A 275 22.16 -20.64 -17.86
N LYS A 276 22.76 -21.41 -18.77
CA LYS A 276 22.86 -22.88 -18.66
C LYS A 276 24.33 -23.28 -18.53
N PHE A 277 24.56 -24.34 -17.76
CA PHE A 277 25.86 -24.98 -17.64
C PHE A 277 25.99 -26.03 -18.74
N TYR A 278 27.15 -26.07 -19.40
CA TYR A 278 27.52 -27.15 -20.30
C TYR A 278 28.18 -28.29 -19.53
#